data_AF-A0A644YSH2-F1
#
_entry.id   AF-A0A644YSH2-F1
#
_cell.length_a   1.000
_cell.length_b   1.000
_cell.length_c   1.000
_cell.angle_alpha   90.00
_cell.angle_beta   90.00
_cell.angle_gamma   90.00
#
_symmetry.space_group_name_H-M   'P 1'
#
loop_
_entity.id
_entity.type
_entity.pdbx_description
1 polymer ?
#
loop_
_entity_poly.entity_id
_entity_poly.type
_entity_poly.pdbx_seq_one_letter_code
_entity_poly.pdbx_strand_id
1 'polypeptide(L)'
;MLKKPRRGVTTRSRPAHRGRAGAAGGKSRRAERTATVKTERTTAAARRAAATAAAEKAAAARAAAQTAKRAARAAAEVPFRETRAAAAQAAAAARAAADEANRAADRLTDFPPDPALLRAHAALFLAAEAALEAAEAADPLA
;
A
#
# COMPACT_ATOMS: atom_id res chain seq x y z
N MET A 1 5.15 68.08 36.91
CA MET A 1 6.26 67.64 36.04
C MET A 1 7.38 67.10 36.93
N LEU A 2 7.77 65.83 36.81
CA LEU A 2 8.96 65.30 37.50
C LEU A 2 9.63 64.19 36.68
N LYS A 3 10.96 64.22 36.67
CA LYS A 3 11.95 63.50 35.83
C LYS A 3 11.87 61.96 35.92
N LYS A 4 12.16 61.27 34.79
CA LYS A 4 12.47 59.83 34.66
C LYS A 4 13.81 59.46 35.38
N PRO A 5 14.30 58.20 35.31
CA PRO A 5 13.80 56.93 35.87
C PRO A 5 14.88 56.28 36.78
N ARG A 6 14.63 55.12 37.44
CA ARG A 6 15.58 53.95 37.50
C ARG A 6 15.26 52.86 38.53
N ARG A 7 15.50 51.62 38.05
CA ARG A 7 16.10 50.44 38.72
C ARG A 7 15.24 49.66 39.73
N GLY A 8 14.81 48.49 39.27
CA GLY A 8 14.31 47.41 40.13
C GLY A 8 14.11 46.08 39.41
N VAL A 9 14.91 45.78 38.38
CA VAL A 9 15.04 44.41 37.88
C VAL A 9 16.01 43.69 38.81
N THR A 10 15.50 42.88 39.73
CA THR A 10 16.29 41.85 40.41
C THR A 10 15.82 40.48 39.94
N THR A 11 16.36 40.12 38.78
CA THR A 11 16.81 38.77 38.43
C THR A 11 16.12 37.61 39.14
N ARG A 12 15.08 37.06 38.52
CA ARG A 12 14.76 35.63 38.65
C ARG A 12 16.03 34.88 38.21
N SER A 13 16.71 34.24 39.15
CA SER A 13 17.88 33.40 38.90
C SER A 13 17.50 32.32 37.88
N ARG A 14 17.81 32.56 36.60
CA ARG A 14 17.84 31.49 35.60
C ARG A 14 18.98 30.56 35.99
N PRO A 15 18.75 29.25 36.19
CA PRO A 15 19.82 28.32 36.49
C PRO A 15 20.86 28.36 35.36
N ALA A 16 22.07 28.82 35.68
CA ALA A 16 23.18 29.00 34.74
C ALA A 16 23.91 27.68 34.44
N HIS A 17 23.18 26.59 34.19
CA HIS A 17 23.80 25.27 33.91
C HIS A 17 23.34 24.58 32.63
N ARG A 18 22.60 25.25 31.74
CA ARG A 18 22.31 24.73 30.37
C ARG A 18 23.13 25.41 29.29
N GLY A 19 24.43 25.56 29.49
CA GLY A 19 25.27 26.19 28.48
C GLY A 19 26.72 25.79 28.63
N ARG A 20 27.10 24.66 28.04
CA ARG A 20 28.42 24.43 27.39
C ARG A 20 28.64 23.01 26.84
N ALA A 21 27.81 22.01 27.17
CA ALA A 21 27.93 20.65 26.60
C ALA A 21 27.07 20.39 25.34
N GLY A 22 26.32 21.38 24.83
CA GLY A 22 25.30 21.17 23.78
C GLY A 22 25.67 21.67 22.37
N ALA A 23 26.74 22.46 22.21
CA ALA A 23 27.03 23.12 20.94
C ALA A 23 27.74 22.22 19.91
N ALA A 24 28.64 21.34 20.37
CA ALA A 24 29.36 20.41 19.49
C ALA A 24 28.50 19.21 19.06
N GLY A 25 27.67 18.67 19.97
CA GLY A 25 26.80 17.52 19.69
C GLY A 25 25.43 17.84 19.11
N GLY A 26 25.09 19.14 18.93
CA GLY A 26 23.79 19.57 18.42
C GLY A 26 23.68 19.51 16.90
N LYS A 27 24.79 19.79 16.18
CA LYS A 27 24.86 19.70 14.72
C LYS A 27 24.90 18.23 14.25
N SER A 28 25.67 17.37 14.92
CA SER A 28 25.72 15.93 14.63
C SER A 28 24.39 15.24 14.94
N ARG A 29 23.80 15.46 16.14
CA ARG A 29 22.46 14.92 16.46
C ARG A 29 21.37 15.44 15.53
N ARG A 30 21.45 16.71 15.09
CA ARG A 30 20.50 17.24 14.10
C ARG A 30 20.68 16.55 12.74
N ALA A 31 21.91 16.38 12.27
CA ALA A 31 22.22 15.70 11.01
C ALA A 31 21.78 14.23 11.02
N GLU A 32 22.08 13.50 12.11
CA GLU A 32 21.62 12.13 12.34
C GLU A 32 20.09 12.05 12.34
N ARG A 33 19.40 12.88 13.12
CA ARG A 33 17.92 12.92 13.12
C ARG A 33 17.36 13.23 11.74
N THR A 34 17.95 14.14 10.99
CA THR A 34 17.48 14.43 9.61
C THR A 34 17.72 13.28 8.66
N ALA A 35 18.83 12.54 8.81
CA ALA A 35 19.13 11.35 8.01
C ALA A 35 18.12 10.23 8.33
N THR A 36 17.88 9.94 9.61
CA THR A 36 16.88 8.96 10.06
C THR A 36 15.48 9.31 9.56
N VAL A 37 15.03 10.56 9.72
CA VAL A 37 13.72 11.01 9.22
C VAL A 37 13.63 10.92 7.69
N LYS A 38 14.71 11.20 6.97
CA LYS A 38 14.75 11.03 5.51
C LYS A 38 14.57 9.56 5.12
N THR A 39 15.28 8.65 5.78
CA THR A 39 15.18 7.20 5.54
C THR A 39 13.78 6.68 5.88
N GLU A 40 13.21 7.07 7.01
CA GLU A 40 11.84 6.69 7.40
C GLU A 40 10.77 7.22 6.43
N ARG A 41 10.97 8.44 5.90
CA ARG A 41 10.07 8.98 4.87
C ARG A 41 10.16 8.20 3.56
N THR A 42 11.37 7.80 3.15
CA THR A 42 11.55 6.98 1.95
C THR A 42 10.93 5.59 2.11
N THR A 43 11.04 4.97 3.29
CA THR A 43 10.40 3.66 3.54
C THR A 43 8.88 3.78 3.66
N ALA A 44 8.36 4.87 4.23
CA ALA A 44 6.92 5.13 4.24
C ALA A 44 6.35 5.37 2.83
N ALA A 45 7.07 6.11 1.97
CA ALA A 45 6.69 6.32 0.59
C ALA A 45 6.70 5.01 -0.22
N ALA A 46 7.74 4.18 -0.06
CA ALA A 46 7.84 2.86 -0.70
C ALA A 46 6.68 1.93 -0.30
N ARG A 47 6.33 1.89 0.99
CA ARG A 47 5.19 1.09 1.47
C ARG A 47 3.86 1.56 0.88
N ARG A 48 3.64 2.88 0.80
CA ARG A 48 2.42 3.42 0.17
C ARG A 48 2.35 3.05 -1.32
N ALA A 49 3.46 3.15 -2.04
CA ALA A 49 3.53 2.76 -3.44
C ALA A 49 3.27 1.25 -3.64
N ALA A 50 3.81 0.40 -2.76
CA ALA A 50 3.52 -1.04 -2.77
C ALA A 50 2.04 -1.32 -2.50
N ALA A 51 1.42 -0.63 -1.53
CA ALA A 51 -0.01 -0.77 -1.23
C ALA A 51 -0.89 -0.33 -2.42
N THR A 52 -0.55 0.75 -3.11
CA THR A 52 -1.30 1.20 -4.30
C THR A 52 -1.16 0.23 -5.46
N ALA A 53 0.05 -0.26 -5.73
CA ALA A 53 0.28 -1.27 -6.78
C ALA A 53 -0.47 -2.58 -6.49
N ALA A 54 -0.51 -3.01 -5.23
CA ALA A 54 -1.30 -4.16 -4.80
C ALA A 54 -2.80 -3.93 -4.99
N ALA A 55 -3.31 -2.73 -4.69
CA ALA A 55 -4.72 -2.39 -4.91
C ALA A 55 -5.09 -2.44 -6.41
N GLU A 56 -4.21 -1.97 -7.30
CA GLU A 56 -4.40 -2.04 -8.75
C GLU A 56 -4.46 -3.49 -9.24
N LYS A 57 -3.55 -4.35 -8.76
CA LYS A 57 -3.56 -5.79 -9.09
C LYS A 57 -4.81 -6.50 -8.56
N ALA A 58 -5.26 -6.19 -7.35
CA ALA A 58 -6.51 -6.70 -6.82
C ALA A 58 -7.72 -6.24 -7.66
N ALA A 59 -7.73 -4.98 -8.12
CA ALA A 59 -8.78 -4.48 -9.01
C ALA A 59 -8.79 -5.19 -10.37
N ALA A 60 -7.61 -5.44 -10.95
CA ALA A 60 -7.47 -6.19 -12.20
C ALA A 60 -7.98 -7.63 -12.08
N ALA A 61 -7.63 -8.35 -11.00
CA ALA A 61 -8.14 -9.70 -10.75
C ALA A 61 -9.67 -9.73 -10.58
N ARG A 62 -10.25 -8.76 -9.87
CA ARG A 62 -11.72 -8.61 -9.77
C ARG A 62 -12.36 -8.33 -11.12
N ALA A 63 -11.75 -7.48 -11.94
CA ALA A 63 -12.26 -7.21 -13.28
C ALA A 63 -12.24 -8.48 -14.15
N ALA A 64 -11.15 -9.24 -14.12
CA ALA A 64 -11.03 -10.51 -14.82
C ALA A 64 -12.07 -11.54 -14.37
N ALA A 65 -12.32 -11.63 -13.05
CA ALA A 65 -13.39 -12.45 -12.49
C ALA A 65 -14.77 -12.06 -13.03
N GLN A 66 -15.07 -10.77 -13.12
CA GLN A 66 -16.35 -10.29 -13.65
C GLN A 66 -16.49 -10.57 -15.15
N THR A 67 -15.41 -10.45 -15.92
CA THR A 67 -15.42 -10.81 -17.35
C THR A 67 -15.66 -12.31 -17.55
N ALA A 68 -15.02 -13.16 -16.74
CA ALA A 68 -15.25 -14.61 -16.78
C ALA A 68 -16.71 -14.95 -16.45
N LYS A 69 -17.28 -14.35 -15.39
CA LYS A 69 -18.70 -14.54 -15.02
C LYS A 69 -19.65 -14.11 -16.15
N ARG A 70 -19.37 -13.00 -16.83
CA ARG A 70 -20.20 -12.53 -17.96
C ARG A 70 -20.09 -13.45 -19.16
N ALA A 71 -18.88 -13.88 -19.50
CA ALA A 71 -18.65 -14.81 -20.62
C ALA A 71 -19.30 -16.18 -20.36
N ALA A 72 -19.20 -16.70 -19.13
CA ALA A 72 -19.88 -17.92 -18.71
C ALA A 72 -21.41 -17.80 -18.87
N ARG A 73 -22.02 -16.69 -18.44
CA ARG A 73 -23.46 -16.45 -18.64
C ARG A 73 -23.84 -16.44 -20.12
N ALA A 74 -23.07 -15.75 -20.96
CA ALA A 74 -23.32 -15.72 -22.39
C ALA A 74 -23.21 -17.11 -23.04
N ALA A 75 -22.25 -17.93 -22.62
CA ALA A 75 -22.10 -19.31 -23.09
C ALA A 75 -23.22 -20.23 -22.61
N ALA A 76 -23.78 -19.99 -21.41
CA ALA A 76 -24.92 -20.74 -20.89
C ALA A 76 -26.23 -20.40 -21.63
N GLU A 77 -26.43 -19.12 -21.98
CA GLU A 77 -27.61 -18.68 -22.74
C GLU A 77 -27.56 -19.13 -24.20
N VAL A 78 -26.38 -19.04 -24.82
CA VAL A 78 -26.18 -19.33 -26.24
C VAL A 78 -24.93 -20.20 -26.40
N PRO A 79 -25.04 -21.54 -26.43
CA PRO A 79 -23.90 -22.46 -26.36
C PRO A 79 -23.25 -22.72 -27.73
N PHE A 80 -22.93 -21.67 -28.48
CA PHE A 80 -22.15 -21.77 -29.72
C PHE A 80 -20.66 -21.98 -29.45
N ARG A 81 -19.93 -22.54 -30.41
CA ARG A 81 -18.47 -22.73 -30.29
C ARG A 81 -17.74 -21.42 -29.97
N GLU A 82 -18.19 -20.31 -30.54
CA GLU A 82 -17.58 -18.99 -30.34
C GLU A 82 -17.79 -18.46 -28.92
N THR A 83 -18.98 -18.63 -28.34
CA THR A 83 -19.29 -18.19 -26.97
C THR A 83 -18.58 -19.06 -25.94
N ARG A 84 -18.45 -20.37 -26.19
CA ARG A 84 -17.62 -21.27 -25.37
C ARG A 84 -16.14 -20.91 -25.43
N ALA A 85 -15.60 -20.65 -26.63
CA ALA A 85 -14.23 -20.19 -26.78
C ALA A 85 -13.98 -18.84 -26.06
N ALA A 86 -14.93 -17.91 -26.10
CA ALA A 86 -14.85 -16.67 -25.34
C ALA A 86 -14.88 -16.90 -23.82
N ALA A 87 -15.70 -17.83 -23.33
CA ALA A 87 -15.71 -18.23 -21.92
C ALA A 87 -14.38 -18.86 -21.49
N ALA A 88 -13.81 -19.75 -22.32
CA ALA A 88 -12.50 -20.36 -22.09
C ALA A 88 -11.38 -19.31 -22.00
N GLN A 89 -11.37 -18.34 -22.92
CA GLN A 89 -10.40 -17.24 -22.92
C GLN A 89 -10.53 -16.36 -21.67
N ALA A 90 -11.76 -16.04 -21.27
CA ALA A 90 -12.02 -15.25 -20.07
C ALA A 90 -11.63 -16.01 -18.78
N ALA A 91 -11.84 -17.32 -18.72
CA ALA A 91 -11.39 -18.17 -17.62
C ALA A 91 -9.85 -18.21 -17.53
N ALA A 92 -9.16 -18.37 -18.67
CA ALA A 92 -7.70 -18.33 -18.72
C ALA A 92 -7.16 -16.96 -18.26
N ALA A 93 -7.79 -15.86 -18.67
CA ALA A 93 -7.43 -14.51 -18.23
C ALA A 93 -7.64 -14.33 -16.72
N ALA A 94 -8.73 -14.86 -16.15
CA ALA A 94 -8.99 -14.82 -14.72
C ALA A 94 -7.93 -15.60 -13.91
N ARG A 95 -7.51 -16.78 -14.37
CA ARG A 95 -6.40 -17.54 -13.77
C ARG A 95 -5.08 -16.77 -13.80
N ALA A 96 -4.73 -16.19 -14.95
CA ALA A 96 -3.52 -15.39 -15.09
C ALA A 96 -3.53 -14.17 -14.13
N ALA A 97 -4.68 -13.50 -13.99
CA ALA A 97 -4.82 -12.38 -13.07
C ALA A 97 -4.73 -12.81 -11.60
N ALA A 98 -5.24 -13.99 -11.24
CA ALA A 98 -5.08 -14.58 -9.92
C ALA A 98 -3.61 -14.87 -9.60
N ASP A 99 -2.87 -15.46 -10.54
CA ASP A 99 -1.43 -15.71 -10.40
C ASP A 99 -0.64 -14.40 -10.21
N GLU A 100 -0.98 -13.36 -10.97
CA GLU A 100 -0.37 -12.04 -10.78
C GLU A 100 -0.68 -11.42 -9.42
N ALA A 101 -1.91 -11.60 -8.92
CA ALA A 101 -2.30 -11.13 -7.59
C ALA A 101 -1.54 -11.88 -6.48
N ASN A 102 -1.37 -13.20 -6.61
CA ASN A 102 -0.58 -14.00 -5.68
C ASN A 102 0.90 -13.57 -5.67
N ARG A 103 1.52 -13.42 -6.85
CA ARG A 103 2.90 -12.89 -6.94
C ARG A 103 3.03 -11.47 -6.36
N ALA A 104 1.99 -10.65 -6.48
CA ALA A 104 1.98 -9.33 -5.86
C ALA A 104 1.90 -9.42 -4.34
N ALA A 105 1.14 -10.39 -3.80
CA ALA A 105 1.02 -10.63 -2.36
C ALA A 105 2.36 -11.09 -1.76
N ASP A 106 3.07 -11.99 -2.44
CA ASP A 106 4.41 -12.45 -2.03
C ASP A 106 5.40 -11.28 -1.89
N ARG A 107 5.39 -10.35 -2.85
CA ARG A 107 6.26 -9.14 -2.79
C ARG A 107 5.93 -8.21 -1.63
N LEU A 108 4.72 -8.26 -1.07
CA LEU A 108 4.39 -7.47 0.11
C LEU A 108 5.08 -8.01 1.38
N THR A 109 5.50 -9.27 1.38
CA THR A 109 6.19 -9.89 2.53
C THR A 109 7.62 -9.38 2.72
N ASP A 110 8.22 -8.79 1.67
CA ASP A 110 9.54 -8.14 1.74
C ASP A 110 9.53 -6.86 2.59
N PHE A 111 8.35 -6.31 2.85
CA PHE A 111 8.21 -5.10 3.66
C PHE A 111 8.01 -5.45 5.14
N PRO A 112 8.49 -4.58 6.05
CA PRO A 112 8.17 -4.72 7.46
C PRO A 112 6.65 -4.64 7.66
N PRO A 113 6.11 -5.31 8.71
CA PRO A 113 4.68 -5.39 8.96
C PRO A 113 4.07 -3.99 9.06
N ASP A 114 3.06 -3.74 8.23
CA ASP A 114 2.36 -2.47 8.13
C ASP A 114 0.86 -2.72 7.93
N PRO A 115 -0.03 -2.04 8.66
CA PRO A 115 -1.48 -2.25 8.54
C PRO A 115 -2.04 -2.04 7.13
N ALA A 116 -1.48 -1.12 6.35
CA ALA A 116 -1.94 -0.90 4.98
C ALA A 116 -1.52 -2.05 4.05
N LEU A 117 -0.31 -2.58 4.24
CA LEU A 117 0.18 -3.74 3.48
C LEU A 117 -0.59 -5.01 3.83
N LEU A 118 -0.93 -5.22 5.11
CA LEU A 118 -1.77 -6.35 5.52
C LEU A 118 -3.17 -6.30 4.86
N ARG A 119 -3.78 -5.10 4.81
CA ARG A 119 -5.06 -4.92 4.09
C ARG A 119 -4.91 -5.15 2.59
N ALA A 120 -3.82 -4.69 2.00
CA ALA A 120 -3.53 -4.90 0.57
C ALA A 120 -3.32 -6.39 0.25
N HIS A 121 -2.60 -7.12 1.11
CA HIS A 121 -2.42 -8.57 1.01
C HIS A 121 -3.77 -9.30 1.08
N ALA A 122 -4.62 -8.99 2.06
CA ALA A 122 -5.96 -9.58 2.15
C ALA A 122 -6.82 -9.27 0.91
N ALA A 123 -6.73 -8.04 0.37
CA ALA A 123 -7.45 -7.65 -0.83
C ALA A 123 -7.00 -8.42 -2.08
N LEU A 124 -5.70 -8.68 -2.22
CA LEU A 124 -5.13 -9.50 -3.28
C LEU A 124 -5.61 -10.96 -3.18
N PHE A 125 -5.55 -11.53 -1.99
CA PHE A 125 -5.98 -12.91 -1.72
C PHE A 125 -7.46 -13.12 -2.10
N LEU A 126 -8.35 -12.28 -1.58
CA LEU A 126 -9.79 -12.34 -1.89
C LEU A 126 -10.07 -12.10 -3.39
N ALA A 127 -9.27 -11.27 -4.06
CA ALA A 127 -9.42 -11.03 -5.49
C ALA A 127 -8.95 -12.22 -6.34
N ALA A 128 -7.88 -12.89 -5.92
CA ALA A 128 -7.37 -14.10 -6.55
C ALA A 128 -8.37 -15.25 -6.41
N GLU A 129 -8.90 -15.49 -5.20
CA GLU A 129 -9.95 -16.48 -4.95
C GLU A 129 -11.17 -16.23 -5.84
N ALA A 130 -11.70 -15.00 -5.85
CA ALA A 130 -12.85 -14.66 -6.67
C ALA A 130 -12.61 -14.85 -8.18
N ALA A 131 -11.37 -14.67 -8.65
CA ALA A 131 -10.99 -14.91 -10.04
C ALA A 131 -10.88 -16.41 -10.36
N LEU A 132 -10.33 -17.21 -9.45
CA LEU A 132 -10.27 -18.67 -9.60
C LEU A 132 -11.67 -19.29 -9.57
N GLU A 133 -12.52 -18.91 -8.61
CA GLU A 133 -13.92 -19.35 -8.56
C GLU A 133 -14.68 -19.01 -9.85
N ALA A 134 -14.44 -17.82 -10.41
CA ALA A 134 -15.04 -17.41 -11.66
C ALA A 134 -14.56 -18.23 -12.86
N ALA A 135 -13.28 -18.62 -12.87
CA ALA A 135 -12.71 -19.48 -13.89
C ALA A 135 -13.24 -20.91 -13.78
N GLU A 136 -13.29 -21.48 -12.58
CA GLU A 136 -13.84 -22.81 -12.31
C GLU A 136 -15.32 -22.91 -12.69
N ALA A 137 -16.10 -21.88 -12.39
CA ALA A 137 -17.51 -21.83 -12.81
C ALA A 137 -17.68 -21.72 -14.34
N ALA A 138 -16.68 -21.21 -15.05
CA ALA A 138 -16.70 -21.09 -16.51
C ALA A 138 -16.19 -22.35 -17.23
N ASP A 139 -15.36 -23.17 -16.60
CA ASP A 139 -14.81 -24.41 -17.18
C ASP A 139 -15.85 -25.38 -17.78
N PRO A 140 -17.01 -25.67 -17.16
CA PRO A 140 -17.98 -26.58 -17.77
C PRO A 140 -18.67 -26.00 -19.02
N LEU A 141 -18.51 -24.70 -19.27
CA LEU A 141 -19.11 -23.96 -20.37
C LEU A 141 -18.09 -23.58 -21.46
N ALA A 142 -16.80 -23.76 -21.19
CA ALA A 142 -15.68 -23.56 -22.11
C ALA A 142 -15.54 -24.74 -23.08
#